data_AF-A0A353NQM0-F1
#
_entry.id   AF-A0A353NQM0-F1
#
_cell.length_a   1.000
_cell.length_b   1.000
_cell.length_c   1.000
_cell.angle_alpha   90.00
_cell.angle_beta   90.00
_cell.angle_gamma   90.00
#
_symmetry.space_group_name_H-M   'P 1'
#
loop_
_entity.id
_entity.type
_entity.pdbx_description
1 polymer ?
#
loop_
_entity_poly.entity_id
_entity_poly.type
_entity_poly.pdbx_seq_one_letter_code
_entity_poly.pdbx_strand_id
1 'polypeptide(L)'
;MLDMRRVRALLRLLLKKYTKNQLIRRVGWGLMFFLATLIIVGSGYSSGKLSFREGQVSPTNVYAPRSIEYVDEAETERLRREAVIKVEQPYHEDASVLPQLENEVKDTFNKVRELRNAELESDDRLQQLRVYLLEDVGISAFELENLPVSSLELLLQGEDLQLGEAETLSITLLQEELRYGLRADALSIARENIANKVTQSSINSEWKPVVSTVLVNMIRPNLLFDSETYERRVAEAEAEVPI
;
A
#
# COMPACT_ATOMS: atom_id res chain seq x y z
N MET A 1 68.88 -48.00 35.53
CA MET A 1 69.93 -48.54 34.62
C MET A 1 69.47 -49.89 34.08
N LEU A 2 68.95 -49.94 32.86
CA LEU A 2 68.60 -51.22 32.22
C LEU A 2 69.90 -51.94 31.82
N ASP A 3 70.13 -53.12 32.40
CA ASP A 3 71.32 -53.95 32.18
C ASP A 3 71.38 -54.46 30.72
N MET A 4 72.13 -53.74 29.89
CA MET A 4 72.34 -53.98 28.45
C MET A 4 72.88 -55.39 28.15
N ARG A 5 73.42 -56.12 29.14
CA ARG A 5 73.88 -57.50 28.97
C ARG A 5 72.72 -58.49 28.94
N ARG A 6 71.68 -58.27 29.75
CA ARG A 6 70.47 -59.12 29.79
C ARG A 6 69.62 -58.96 28.53
N VAL A 7 69.51 -57.73 28.02
CA VAL A 7 68.80 -57.42 26.77
C VAL A 7 69.43 -58.14 25.58
N ARG A 8 70.77 -58.14 25.47
CA ARG A 8 71.49 -58.86 24.41
C ARG A 8 71.35 -60.39 24.52
N ALA A 9 71.33 -60.93 25.74
CA ALA A 9 71.14 -62.36 25.96
C ALA A 9 69.71 -62.82 25.58
N LEU A 10 68.69 -62.05 25.96
CA LEU A 10 67.30 -62.31 25.58
C LEU A 10 67.09 -62.17 24.07
N LEU A 11 67.69 -61.16 23.44
CA LEU A 11 67.68 -61.00 21.98
C LEU A 11 68.32 -62.19 21.25
N ARG A 12 69.46 -62.71 21.73
CA ARG A 12 70.10 -63.89 21.13
C ARG A 12 69.27 -65.15 21.27
N LEU A 13 68.61 -65.35 22.41
CA LEU A 13 67.72 -66.50 22.62
C LEU A 13 66.45 -66.42 21.76
N LEU A 14 65.88 -65.22 21.61
CA LEU A 14 64.76 -64.97 20.72
C LEU A 14 65.15 -65.19 19.25
N LEU A 15 66.32 -64.70 18.81
CA LEU A 15 66.84 -64.95 17.45
C LEU A 15 67.10 -66.44 17.19
N LYS A 16 67.67 -67.18 18.14
CA LYS A 16 67.98 -68.61 17.98
C LYS A 16 66.70 -69.47 17.91
N LYS A 17 65.64 -69.05 18.60
CA LYS A 17 64.30 -69.67 18.52
C LYS A 17 63.58 -69.29 17.23
N TYR A 18 63.80 -68.07 16.73
CA TYR A 18 63.28 -67.56 15.46
C TYR A 18 63.86 -68.29 14.23
N THR A 19 65.15 -68.66 14.26
CA THR A 19 65.80 -69.34 13.13
C THR A 19 65.48 -70.83 13.03
N LYS A 20 65.06 -71.48 14.12
CA LYS A 20 64.78 -72.93 14.15
C LYS A 20 63.32 -73.29 13.83
N ASN A 21 62.37 -72.38 14.05
CA ASN A 21 60.92 -72.65 13.90
C ASN A 21 60.31 -71.91 12.70
N GLN A 22 59.84 -72.64 11.69
CA GLN A 22 59.28 -72.06 10.46
C GLN A 22 58.03 -71.19 10.70
N LEU A 23 57.22 -71.54 11.70
CA LEU A 23 55.99 -70.82 12.08
C LEU A 23 56.29 -69.43 12.64
N ILE A 24 57.27 -69.33 13.54
CA ILE A 24 57.68 -68.05 14.17
C ILE A 24 58.27 -67.11 13.12
N ARG A 25 59.02 -67.65 12.14
CA ARG A 25 59.57 -66.86 11.03
C ARG A 25 58.48 -66.27 10.14
N ARG A 26 57.43 -67.04 9.81
CA ARG A 26 56.30 -66.53 9.01
C ARG A 26 55.54 -65.43 9.75
N VAL A 27 55.28 -65.62 11.04
CA VAL A 27 54.60 -64.61 11.89
C VAL A 27 55.43 -63.34 12.01
N GLY A 28 56.76 -63.45 12.17
CA GLY A 28 57.64 -62.29 12.25
C GLY A 28 57.69 -61.47 10.95
N TRP A 29 57.77 -62.12 9.79
CA TRP A 29 57.66 -61.45 8.49
C TRP A 29 56.30 -60.79 8.31
N GLY A 30 55.21 -61.47 8.71
CA GLY A 30 53.86 -60.91 8.66
C GLY A 30 53.71 -59.65 9.53
N LEU A 31 54.24 -59.68 10.76
CA LEU A 31 54.19 -58.54 11.67
C LEU A 31 55.03 -57.36 11.16
N MET A 32 56.22 -57.63 10.62
CA MET A 32 57.06 -56.59 10.02
C MET A 32 56.37 -55.93 8.83
N PHE A 33 55.79 -56.75 7.93
CA PHE A 33 55.08 -56.24 6.76
C PHE A 33 53.85 -55.43 7.17
N PHE A 34 53.07 -55.94 8.13
CA PHE A 34 51.92 -55.23 8.69
C PHE A 34 52.31 -53.86 9.27
N LEU A 35 53.39 -53.79 10.04
CA LEU A 35 53.85 -52.54 10.63
C LEU A 35 54.33 -51.54 9.56
N ALA A 36 55.03 -52.04 8.53
CA ALA A 36 55.45 -51.21 7.39
C ALA A 36 54.25 -50.66 6.63
N THR A 37 53.24 -51.49 6.33
CA THR A 37 52.00 -51.06 5.67
C THR A 37 51.23 -50.06 6.51
N LEU A 38 51.15 -50.27 7.84
CA LEU A 38 50.46 -49.36 8.76
C LEU A 38 51.08 -47.95 8.74
N ILE A 39 52.41 -47.86 8.72
CA ILE A 39 53.12 -46.56 8.66
C ILE A 39 52.88 -45.87 7.31
N ILE A 40 52.99 -46.61 6.20
CA ILE A 40 52.80 -46.06 4.86
C ILE A 40 51.36 -45.53 4.70
N VAL A 41 50.36 -46.32 5.06
CA VAL A 41 48.94 -45.92 4.95
C VAL A 41 48.59 -44.81 5.94
N GLY A 42 49.10 -44.88 7.18
CA GLY A 42 48.86 -43.85 8.20
C GLY A 42 49.44 -42.49 7.84
N SER A 43 50.56 -42.44 7.11
CA SER A 43 51.18 -41.18 6.67
C SER A 43 50.32 -40.38 5.68
N GLY A 44 49.45 -41.04 4.91
CA GLY A 44 48.57 -40.40 3.93
C GLY A 44 47.31 -39.75 4.53
N TYR A 45 47.01 -39.99 5.80
CA TYR A 45 45.79 -39.51 6.48
C TYR A 45 45.94 -38.15 7.16
N SER A 46 47.07 -37.45 6.99
CA SER A 46 47.19 -36.05 7.40
C SER A 46 46.50 -35.15 6.38
N SER A 47 45.15 -35.17 6.34
CA SER A 47 44.38 -34.09 5.74
C SER A 47 44.64 -32.82 6.56
N GLY A 48 45.66 -32.06 6.15
CA GLY A 48 45.96 -30.76 6.72
C GLY A 48 44.75 -29.86 6.56
N LYS A 49 44.05 -29.56 7.66
CA LYS A 49 43.09 -28.46 7.68
C LYS A 49 43.87 -27.21 7.27
N LEU A 50 43.51 -26.58 6.15
CA LEU A 50 44.15 -25.34 5.72
C LEU A 50 43.93 -24.27 6.79
N SER A 51 44.98 -23.95 7.54
CA SER A 51 44.98 -22.91 8.56
C SER A 51 45.65 -21.68 7.97
N PHE A 52 44.86 -20.73 7.50
CA PHE A 52 45.37 -19.44 7.02
C PHE A 52 45.51 -18.46 8.18
N ARG A 53 46.52 -17.60 8.12
CA ARG A 53 46.63 -16.40 8.96
C ARG A 53 46.32 -15.17 8.13
N GLU A 54 45.74 -14.15 8.75
CA GLU A 54 45.41 -12.89 8.07
C GLU A 54 46.67 -12.29 7.38
N GLY A 55 46.52 -11.91 6.12
CA GLY A 55 47.62 -11.37 5.28
C GLY A 55 48.46 -12.40 4.52
N GLN A 56 48.22 -13.70 4.71
CA GLN A 56 48.95 -14.74 3.98
C GLN A 56 48.35 -14.98 2.58
N VAL A 57 49.21 -15.01 1.55
CA VAL A 57 48.81 -15.37 0.18
C VAL A 57 48.58 -16.89 0.08
N SER A 58 47.42 -17.30 -0.41
CA SER A 58 47.09 -18.73 -0.59
C SER A 58 47.84 -19.34 -1.78
N PRO A 59 48.47 -20.52 -1.64
CA PRO A 59 49.15 -21.19 -2.74
C PRO A 59 48.20 -21.85 -3.75
N THR A 60 46.90 -21.92 -3.43
CA THR A 60 45.87 -22.57 -4.26
C THR A 60 44.58 -21.75 -4.25
N ASN A 61 43.83 -21.77 -5.37
CA ASN A 61 42.51 -21.17 -5.43
C ASN A 61 41.54 -21.96 -4.54
N VAL A 62 40.88 -21.28 -3.61
CA VAL A 62 39.84 -21.84 -2.74
C VAL A 62 38.50 -21.34 -3.25
N TYR A 63 37.63 -22.26 -3.66
CA TYR A 63 36.26 -21.94 -4.06
C TYR A 63 35.30 -22.34 -2.93
N ALA A 64 34.31 -21.50 -2.65
CA ALA A 64 33.29 -21.83 -1.68
C ALA A 64 32.43 -23.00 -2.21
N PRO A 65 32.13 -24.03 -1.40
CA PRO A 65 31.35 -25.19 -1.83
C PRO A 65 29.84 -24.88 -1.98
N ARG A 66 29.39 -23.72 -1.52
CA ARG A 66 28.02 -23.21 -1.68
C ARG A 66 28.06 -21.71 -1.92
N SER A 67 27.29 -21.24 -2.91
CA SER A 67 26.90 -19.84 -2.98
C SER A 67 25.89 -19.59 -1.87
N ILE A 68 26.23 -18.76 -0.89
CA ILE A 68 25.25 -18.25 0.08
C ILE A 68 24.81 -16.91 -0.49
N GLU A 69 23.57 -16.87 -0.97
CA GLU A 69 22.92 -15.62 -1.32
C GLU A 69 22.43 -15.00 0.00
N TYR A 70 23.00 -13.85 0.34
CA TYR A 70 22.58 -13.09 1.52
C TYR A 70 21.53 -12.09 1.04
N VAL A 71 20.27 -12.35 1.37
CA VAL A 71 19.18 -11.41 1.15
C VAL A 71 19.28 -10.32 2.22
N ASP A 72 19.45 -9.08 1.79
CA ASP A 72 19.36 -7.94 2.69
C ASP A 72 17.88 -7.60 2.89
N GLU A 73 17.27 -8.23 3.90
CA GLU A 73 15.85 -8.03 4.22
C GLU A 73 15.51 -6.55 4.42
N ALA A 74 16.42 -5.75 4.99
CA ALA A 74 16.18 -4.34 5.24
C ALA A 74 16.13 -3.53 3.93
N GLU A 75 17.04 -3.83 3.00
CA GLU A 75 17.08 -3.19 1.69
C GLU A 75 15.92 -3.64 0.79
N THR A 76 15.58 -4.94 0.77
CA THR A 76 14.43 -5.45 0.03
C THR A 76 13.12 -4.81 0.51
N GLU A 77 12.92 -4.68 1.83
CA GLU A 77 11.75 -4.01 2.40
C GLU A 77 11.73 -2.50 2.14
N ARG A 78 12.91 -1.87 2.04
CA ARG A 78 13.01 -0.47 1.59
C ARG A 78 12.57 -0.34 0.14
N LEU A 79 13.05 -1.20 -0.74
CA LEU A 79 12.71 -1.20 -2.17
C LEU A 79 11.23 -1.54 -2.42
N ARG A 80 10.65 -2.48 -1.66
CA ARG A 80 9.19 -2.77 -1.70
C ARG A 80 8.38 -1.54 -1.38
N ARG A 81 8.68 -0.83 -0.28
CA ARG A 81 7.98 0.42 0.07
C ARG A 81 8.12 1.48 -1.02
N GLU A 82 9.29 1.63 -1.62
CA GLU A 82 9.48 2.54 -2.75
C GLU A 82 8.70 2.13 -4.00
N ALA A 83 8.55 0.83 -4.26
CA ALA A 83 7.74 0.32 -5.36
C ALA A 83 6.25 0.63 -5.14
N VAL A 84 5.72 0.39 -3.93
CA VAL A 84 4.32 0.72 -3.58
C VAL A 84 4.02 2.22 -3.71
N ILE A 85 4.92 3.09 -3.26
CA ILE A 85 4.74 4.56 -3.38
C ILE A 85 4.66 5.01 -4.84
N LYS A 86 5.34 4.31 -5.76
CA LYS A 86 5.32 4.62 -7.20
C LYS A 86 4.05 4.14 -7.90
N VAL A 87 3.25 3.27 -7.27
CA VAL A 87 2.00 2.79 -7.87
C VAL A 87 0.98 3.93 -7.90
N GLU A 88 0.59 4.31 -9.12
CA GLU A 88 -0.45 5.30 -9.35
C GLU A 88 -1.80 4.79 -8.86
N GLN A 89 -2.53 5.65 -8.14
CA GLN A 89 -3.89 5.37 -7.67
C GLN A 89 -4.89 5.47 -8.84
N PRO A 90 -5.48 4.37 -9.30
CA PRO A 90 -6.51 4.41 -10.33
C PRO A 90 -7.82 4.99 -9.75
N TYR A 91 -8.44 5.89 -10.51
CA TYR A 91 -9.78 6.40 -10.24
C TYR A 91 -10.69 6.09 -11.42
N HIS A 92 -11.96 5.85 -11.14
CA HIS A 92 -13.01 5.74 -12.14
C HIS A 92 -14.12 6.76 -11.86
N GLU A 93 -14.71 7.29 -12.92
CA GLU A 93 -15.84 8.22 -12.82
C GLU A 93 -17.15 7.45 -12.60
N ASP A 94 -17.88 7.82 -11.57
CA ASP A 94 -19.27 7.43 -11.38
C ASP A 94 -20.19 8.33 -12.23
N ALA A 95 -20.57 7.81 -13.39
CA ALA A 95 -21.44 8.50 -14.33
C ALA A 95 -22.88 8.73 -13.80
N SER A 96 -23.26 8.13 -12.67
CA SER A 96 -24.60 8.30 -12.09
C SER A 96 -24.73 9.54 -11.22
N VAL A 97 -23.63 10.07 -10.70
CA VAL A 97 -23.63 11.19 -9.74
C VAL A 97 -24.17 12.47 -10.37
N LEU A 98 -23.72 12.82 -11.58
CA LEU A 98 -24.16 14.06 -12.23
C LEU A 98 -25.67 14.05 -12.56
N PRO A 99 -26.24 13.01 -13.20
CA PRO A 99 -27.69 12.92 -13.41
C PRO A 99 -28.51 12.98 -12.11
N GLN A 100 -28.04 12.39 -11.02
CA GLN A 100 -28.72 12.46 -9.73
C GLN A 100 -28.73 13.90 -9.18
N LEU A 101 -27.59 14.58 -9.21
CA LEU A 101 -27.46 15.97 -8.78
C LEU A 101 -28.36 16.91 -9.60
N GLU A 102 -28.43 16.70 -10.92
CA GLU A 102 -29.35 17.46 -11.78
C GLU A 102 -30.82 17.27 -11.37
N ASN A 103 -31.20 16.05 -11.00
CA ASN A 103 -32.55 15.78 -10.52
C ASN A 103 -32.80 16.38 -9.13
N GLU A 104 -31.85 16.29 -8.21
CA GLU A 104 -31.94 16.91 -6.87
C GLU A 104 -32.15 18.44 -6.96
N VAL A 105 -31.45 19.11 -7.89
CA VAL A 105 -31.65 20.53 -8.17
C VAL A 105 -33.06 20.78 -8.72
N LYS A 106 -33.50 20.03 -9.73
CA LYS A 106 -34.84 20.14 -10.30
C LYS A 106 -35.91 19.95 -9.25
N ASP A 107 -35.78 18.93 -8.41
CA ASP A 107 -36.73 18.60 -7.34
C ASP A 107 -36.79 19.72 -6.30
N THR A 108 -35.65 20.33 -5.96
CA THR A 108 -35.60 21.49 -5.06
C THR A 108 -36.34 22.69 -5.61
N PHE A 109 -36.11 23.07 -6.88
CA PHE A 109 -36.84 24.18 -7.50
C PHE A 109 -38.33 23.85 -7.73
N ASN A 110 -38.66 22.60 -8.02
CA ASN A 110 -40.05 22.13 -8.10
C ASN A 110 -40.74 22.23 -6.74
N LYS A 111 -40.06 21.91 -5.65
CA LYS A 111 -40.61 22.07 -4.31
C LYS A 111 -40.90 23.54 -3.98
N VAL A 112 -40.01 24.45 -4.37
CA VAL A 112 -40.26 25.90 -4.25
C VAL A 112 -41.53 26.30 -5.01
N ARG A 113 -41.70 25.85 -6.26
CA ARG A 113 -42.90 26.13 -7.07
C ARG A 113 -44.17 25.53 -6.46
N GLU A 114 -44.08 24.31 -5.93
CA GLU A 114 -45.18 23.63 -5.23
C GLU A 114 -45.63 24.45 -4.01
N LEU A 115 -44.69 24.82 -3.13
CA LEU A 115 -44.98 25.60 -1.92
C LEU A 115 -45.49 27.00 -2.23
N ARG A 116 -45.01 27.63 -3.30
CA ARG A 116 -45.55 28.93 -3.77
C ARG A 116 -47.02 28.83 -4.16
N ASN A 117 -47.41 27.75 -4.84
CA ASN A 117 -48.77 27.57 -5.35
C ASN A 117 -49.71 26.92 -4.34
N ALA A 118 -49.20 26.42 -3.21
CA ALA A 118 -49.99 25.82 -2.15
C ALA A 118 -50.87 26.86 -1.44
N GLU A 119 -52.11 26.47 -1.10
CA GLU A 119 -53.03 27.28 -0.27
C GLU A 119 -52.64 27.20 1.21
N LEU A 120 -51.43 27.68 1.53
CA LEU A 120 -50.88 27.74 2.89
C LEU A 120 -50.59 29.19 3.29
N GLU A 121 -50.55 29.47 4.59
CA GLU A 121 -50.05 30.75 5.10
C GLU A 121 -48.54 30.90 4.80
N SER A 122 -48.05 32.14 4.71
CA SER A 122 -46.64 32.42 4.36
C SER A 122 -45.66 31.72 5.31
N ASP A 123 -45.94 31.77 6.62
CA ASP A 123 -45.10 31.16 7.65
C ASP A 123 -45.06 29.63 7.52
N ASP A 124 -46.18 29.00 7.18
CA ASP A 124 -46.27 27.55 6.99
C ASP A 124 -45.48 27.10 5.76
N ARG A 125 -45.52 27.86 4.66
CA ARG A 125 -44.72 27.59 3.45
C ARG A 125 -43.23 27.66 3.74
N LEU A 126 -42.81 28.69 4.47
CA LEU A 126 -41.42 28.88 4.88
C LEU A 126 -40.95 27.73 5.77
N GLN A 127 -41.77 27.31 6.73
CA GLN A 127 -41.45 26.19 7.60
C GLN A 127 -41.34 24.88 6.83
N GLN A 128 -42.25 24.60 5.90
CA GLN A 128 -42.16 23.41 5.04
C GLN A 128 -40.94 23.42 4.13
N LEU A 129 -40.54 24.58 3.59
CA LEU A 129 -39.32 24.70 2.82
C LEU A 129 -38.09 24.38 3.68
N ARG A 130 -38.03 24.89 4.91
CA ARG A 130 -36.93 24.60 5.83
C ARG A 130 -36.83 23.12 6.18
N VAL A 131 -37.98 22.46 6.41
CA VAL A 131 -38.02 21.01 6.65
C VAL A 131 -37.49 20.25 5.45
N TYR A 132 -37.93 20.58 4.23
CA TYR A 132 -37.43 19.96 3.01
C TYR A 132 -35.91 20.15 2.84
N LEU A 133 -35.41 21.37 3.07
CA LEU A 133 -33.97 21.65 2.97
C LEU A 133 -33.14 20.89 4.02
N LEU A 134 -33.70 20.63 5.20
CA LEU A 134 -33.05 19.86 6.25
C LEU A 134 -33.07 18.35 5.96
N GLU A 135 -34.22 17.81 5.55
CA GLU A 135 -34.44 16.36 5.42
C GLU A 135 -34.02 15.81 4.06
N ASP A 136 -34.40 16.48 2.96
CA ASP A 136 -34.18 15.99 1.60
C ASP A 136 -32.87 16.50 0.99
N VAL A 137 -32.51 17.77 1.24
CA VAL A 137 -31.25 18.35 0.73
C VAL A 137 -30.06 18.10 1.68
N GLY A 138 -30.35 17.84 2.97
CA GLY A 138 -29.33 17.54 3.98
C GLY A 138 -28.56 18.76 4.49
N ILE A 139 -29.13 19.97 4.40
CA ILE A 139 -28.52 21.18 4.97
C ILE A 139 -28.63 21.12 6.49
N SER A 140 -27.53 21.37 7.21
CA SER A 140 -27.57 21.31 8.67
C SER A 140 -28.48 22.40 9.27
N ALA A 141 -29.08 22.12 10.42
CA ALA A 141 -29.91 23.11 11.13
C ALA A 141 -29.15 24.42 11.41
N PHE A 142 -27.86 24.33 11.72
CA PHE A 142 -27.00 25.48 11.94
C PHE A 142 -26.83 26.34 10.68
N GLU A 143 -26.65 25.74 9.50
CA GLU A 143 -26.55 26.48 8.24
C GLU A 143 -27.89 27.14 7.88
N LEU A 144 -29.00 26.43 8.09
CA LEU A 144 -30.34 26.97 7.85
C LEU A 144 -30.68 28.17 8.75
N GLU A 145 -30.25 28.16 10.01
CA GLU A 145 -30.43 29.28 10.93
C GLU A 145 -29.61 30.52 10.54
N ASN A 146 -28.46 30.32 9.90
CA ASN A 146 -27.61 31.41 9.41
C ASN A 146 -28.08 31.98 8.07
N LEU A 147 -29.03 31.34 7.38
CA LEU A 147 -29.61 31.87 6.15
C LEU A 147 -30.57 33.03 6.45
N PRO A 148 -30.49 34.15 5.69
CA PRO A 148 -31.44 35.24 5.84
C PRO A 148 -32.86 34.74 5.56
N VAL A 149 -33.79 34.98 6.49
CA VAL A 149 -35.20 34.59 6.33
C VAL A 149 -35.81 35.24 5.09
N SER A 150 -35.47 36.51 4.84
CA SER A 150 -35.88 37.26 3.65
C SER A 150 -35.49 36.57 2.35
N SER A 151 -34.32 35.92 2.29
CA SER A 151 -33.88 35.18 1.11
C SER A 151 -34.79 33.99 0.78
N LEU A 152 -35.23 33.26 1.82
CA LEU A 152 -36.15 32.13 1.67
C LEU A 152 -37.55 32.58 1.26
N GLU A 153 -38.06 33.65 1.89
CA GLU A 153 -39.37 34.23 1.57
C GLU A 153 -39.41 34.77 0.13
N LEU A 154 -38.37 35.50 -0.29
CA LEU A 154 -38.28 36.03 -1.64
C LEU A 154 -38.09 34.93 -2.69
N LEU A 155 -37.46 33.81 -2.33
CA LEU A 155 -37.37 32.64 -3.21
C LEU A 155 -38.75 32.01 -3.42
N LEU A 156 -39.56 31.89 -2.35
CA LEU A 156 -40.94 31.40 -2.44
C LEU A 156 -41.85 32.33 -3.24
N GLN A 157 -41.53 33.63 -3.31
CA GLN A 157 -42.26 34.62 -4.11
C GLN A 157 -41.71 34.78 -5.54
N GLY A 158 -40.68 34.02 -5.90
CA GLY A 158 -40.00 34.13 -7.18
C GLY A 158 -40.88 33.80 -8.39
N GLU A 159 -40.68 34.55 -9.47
CA GLU A 159 -41.33 34.31 -10.75
C GLU A 159 -40.75 33.05 -11.43
N ASP A 160 -41.58 32.33 -12.20
CA ASP A 160 -41.15 31.09 -12.85
C ASP A 160 -39.96 31.26 -13.80
N LEU A 161 -39.89 32.39 -14.50
CA LEU A 161 -38.77 32.69 -15.39
C LEU A 161 -37.45 32.79 -14.61
N GLN A 162 -37.45 33.56 -13.52
CA GLN A 162 -36.27 33.76 -12.68
C GLN A 162 -35.86 32.46 -11.95
N LEU A 163 -36.84 31.68 -11.47
CA LEU A 163 -36.57 30.36 -10.88
C LEU A 163 -35.95 29.41 -11.92
N GLY A 164 -36.41 29.44 -13.17
CA GLY A 164 -35.83 28.67 -14.27
C GLY A 164 -34.39 29.08 -14.61
N GLU A 165 -34.08 30.37 -14.57
CA GLU A 165 -32.71 30.88 -14.74
C GLU A 165 -31.79 30.40 -13.61
N ALA A 166 -32.25 30.46 -12.36
CA ALA A 166 -31.50 29.99 -11.21
C ALA A 166 -31.28 28.47 -11.22
N GLU A 167 -32.29 27.71 -11.63
CA GLU A 167 -32.21 26.25 -11.81
C GLU A 167 -31.19 25.87 -12.89
N THR A 168 -31.26 26.54 -14.05
CA THR A 168 -30.35 26.31 -15.18
C THR A 168 -28.90 26.64 -14.80
N LEU A 169 -28.69 27.76 -14.11
CA LEU A 169 -27.38 28.13 -13.58
C LEU A 169 -26.87 27.05 -12.62
N SER A 170 -27.70 26.63 -11.66
CA SER A 170 -27.37 25.63 -10.65
C SER A 170 -26.87 24.33 -11.28
N ILE A 171 -27.58 23.82 -12.28
CA ILE A 171 -27.17 22.65 -13.07
C ILE A 171 -25.86 22.90 -13.80
N THR A 172 -25.72 24.04 -14.46
CA THR A 172 -24.50 24.39 -15.22
C THR A 172 -23.27 24.42 -14.31
N LEU A 173 -23.39 24.99 -13.11
CA LEU A 173 -22.29 25.06 -12.15
C LEU A 173 -21.85 23.67 -11.69
N LEU A 174 -22.80 22.76 -11.41
CA LEU A 174 -22.49 21.38 -11.04
C LEU A 174 -21.81 20.63 -12.20
N GLN A 175 -22.31 20.79 -13.43
CA GLN A 175 -21.71 20.20 -14.62
C GLN A 175 -20.27 20.70 -14.83
N GLU A 176 -20.00 21.99 -14.62
CA GLU A 176 -18.67 22.56 -14.74
C GLU A 176 -17.69 22.00 -13.70
N GLU A 177 -18.09 21.92 -12.43
CA GLU A 177 -17.22 21.39 -11.37
C GLU A 177 -16.97 19.88 -11.53
N LEU A 178 -17.94 19.13 -12.06
CA LEU A 178 -17.82 17.67 -12.24
C LEU A 178 -17.24 17.25 -13.60
N ARG A 179 -17.04 18.19 -14.54
CA ARG A 179 -16.63 17.91 -15.94
C ARG A 179 -15.38 17.06 -16.08
N TYR A 180 -14.41 17.23 -15.18
CA TYR A 180 -13.13 16.51 -15.21
C TYR A 180 -12.99 15.49 -14.08
N GLY A 181 -14.10 15.17 -13.43
CA GLY A 181 -14.11 14.35 -12.24
C GLY A 181 -13.70 15.13 -10.99
N LEU A 182 -14.48 15.00 -9.93
CA LEU A 182 -14.25 15.58 -8.62
C LEU A 182 -13.82 14.49 -7.65
N ARG A 183 -12.61 14.63 -7.11
CA ARG A 183 -12.06 13.76 -6.05
C ARG A 183 -12.52 14.24 -4.67
N ALA A 184 -12.51 13.33 -3.71
CA ALA A 184 -12.91 13.63 -2.33
C ALA A 184 -12.03 14.70 -1.65
N ASP A 185 -10.73 14.74 -1.95
CA ASP A 185 -9.79 15.75 -1.42
C ASP A 185 -9.99 17.15 -2.02
N ALA A 186 -10.56 17.23 -3.23
CA ALA A 186 -10.86 18.49 -3.91
C ALA A 186 -12.27 19.04 -3.59
N LEU A 187 -13.09 18.32 -2.83
CA LEU A 187 -14.50 18.69 -2.56
C LEU A 187 -14.63 20.07 -1.91
N SER A 188 -13.77 20.40 -0.95
CA SER A 188 -13.80 21.70 -0.27
C SER A 188 -13.56 22.86 -1.23
N ILE A 189 -12.64 22.68 -2.18
CA ILE A 189 -12.32 23.68 -3.21
C ILE A 189 -13.50 23.84 -4.18
N ALA A 190 -14.13 22.73 -4.59
CA ALA A 190 -15.31 22.76 -5.45
C ALA A 190 -16.49 23.50 -4.78
N ARG A 191 -16.70 23.28 -3.47
CA ARG A 191 -17.72 24.02 -2.69
C ARG A 191 -17.45 25.52 -2.68
N GLU A 192 -16.20 25.93 -2.48
CA GLU A 192 -15.81 27.35 -2.53
C GLU A 192 -15.99 27.95 -3.94
N ASN A 193 -15.60 27.22 -4.99
CA ASN A 193 -15.80 27.64 -6.37
C ASN A 193 -17.27 27.88 -6.70
N ILE A 194 -18.15 26.94 -6.30
CA ILE A 194 -19.60 27.09 -6.49
C ILE A 194 -20.10 28.33 -5.77
N ALA A 195 -19.78 28.50 -4.49
CA ALA A 195 -20.24 29.65 -3.71
C ALA A 195 -19.81 30.98 -4.35
N ASN A 196 -18.57 31.06 -4.82
CA ASN A 196 -18.03 32.22 -5.52
C ASN A 196 -18.74 32.47 -6.87
N LYS A 197 -18.96 31.43 -7.68
CA LYS A 197 -19.66 31.55 -8.97
C LYS A 197 -21.13 31.95 -8.79
N VAL A 198 -21.83 31.41 -7.80
CA VAL A 198 -23.20 31.84 -7.44
C VAL A 198 -23.20 33.32 -7.05
N THR A 199 -22.23 33.75 -6.24
CA THR A 199 -22.10 35.14 -5.80
C THR A 199 -21.91 36.10 -6.99
N GLN A 200 -21.12 35.70 -7.99
CA GLN A 200 -20.82 36.49 -9.18
C GLN A 200 -21.88 36.39 -10.29
N SER A 201 -22.83 35.47 -10.17
CA SER A 201 -23.85 35.24 -11.19
C SER A 201 -24.88 36.37 -11.27
N SER A 202 -25.67 36.35 -12.35
CA SER A 202 -26.73 37.32 -12.63
C SER A 202 -28.07 37.03 -11.95
N ILE A 203 -28.19 35.95 -11.17
CA ILE A 203 -29.44 35.64 -10.45
C ILE A 203 -29.72 36.71 -9.38
N ASN A 204 -30.97 36.74 -8.93
CA ASN A 204 -31.42 37.63 -7.88
C ASN A 204 -30.48 37.59 -6.66
N SER A 205 -29.96 38.74 -6.24
CA SER A 205 -28.99 38.87 -5.14
C SER A 205 -29.51 38.27 -3.84
N GLU A 206 -30.82 38.37 -3.62
CA GLU A 206 -31.48 37.86 -2.41
C GLU A 206 -31.51 36.33 -2.38
N TRP A 207 -31.43 35.65 -3.53
CA TRP A 207 -31.49 34.19 -3.61
C TRP A 207 -30.10 33.54 -3.51
N LYS A 208 -29.03 34.29 -3.79
CA LYS A 208 -27.65 33.80 -3.81
C LYS A 208 -27.25 33.05 -2.54
N PRO A 209 -27.59 33.49 -1.31
CA PRO A 209 -27.25 32.75 -0.09
C PRO A 209 -27.89 31.36 -0.04
N VAL A 210 -29.17 31.26 -0.43
CA VAL A 210 -29.93 30.01 -0.41
C VAL A 210 -29.41 29.07 -1.50
N VAL A 211 -29.30 29.54 -2.75
CA VAL A 211 -28.80 28.75 -3.87
C VAL A 211 -27.37 28.25 -3.61
N SER A 212 -26.50 29.11 -3.07
CA SER A 212 -25.13 28.74 -2.69
C SER A 212 -25.13 27.62 -1.66
N THR A 213 -25.92 27.75 -0.58
CA THR A 213 -25.96 26.77 0.50
C THR A 213 -26.53 25.43 0.05
N VAL A 214 -27.56 25.45 -0.81
CA VAL A 214 -28.13 24.25 -1.44
C VAL A 214 -27.07 23.53 -2.28
N LEU A 215 -26.41 24.24 -3.21
CA LEU A 215 -25.44 23.64 -4.10
C LEU A 215 -24.19 23.13 -3.38
N VAL A 216 -23.69 23.88 -2.40
CA VAL A 216 -22.56 23.48 -1.57
C VAL A 216 -22.87 22.19 -0.82
N ASN A 217 -24.10 22.01 -0.34
CA ASN A 217 -24.48 20.79 0.37
C ASN A 217 -24.77 19.61 -0.57
N MET A 218 -25.31 19.86 -1.76
CA MET A 218 -25.57 18.83 -2.77
C MET A 218 -24.28 18.26 -3.39
N ILE A 219 -23.30 19.12 -3.73
CA ILE A 219 -22.12 18.66 -4.48
C ILE A 219 -21.36 17.57 -3.73
N ARG A 220 -21.05 16.51 -4.47
CA ARG A 220 -20.35 15.32 -4.00
C ARG A 220 -19.35 14.81 -5.04
N PRO A 221 -18.28 14.12 -4.60
CA PRO A 221 -17.28 13.55 -5.50
C PRO A 221 -17.91 12.53 -6.46
N ASN A 222 -17.42 12.49 -7.70
CA ASN A 222 -17.77 11.44 -8.68
C ASN A 222 -16.54 10.63 -9.11
N LEU A 223 -15.34 10.91 -8.61
CA LEU A 223 -14.17 10.04 -8.81
C LEU A 223 -14.04 9.07 -7.65
N LEU A 224 -14.29 7.79 -7.95
CA LEU A 224 -14.18 6.69 -7.01
C LEU A 224 -12.82 6.03 -7.15
N PHE A 225 -12.18 5.78 -6.00
CA PHE A 225 -10.91 5.07 -5.94
C PHE A 225 -11.12 3.59 -6.28
N ASP A 226 -10.43 3.09 -7.30
CA ASP A 226 -10.46 1.68 -7.66
C ASP A 226 -9.44 0.90 -6.81
N SER A 227 -9.89 0.50 -5.62
CA SER A 227 -9.08 -0.27 -4.68
C SER A 227 -8.63 -1.62 -5.24
N GLU A 228 -9.46 -2.28 -6.04
CA GLU A 228 -9.16 -3.61 -6.57
C GLU A 228 -8.00 -3.55 -7.57
N THR A 229 -8.09 -2.62 -8.54
CA THR A 229 -7.00 -2.39 -9.49
C THR A 229 -5.74 -1.88 -8.79
N TYR A 230 -5.89 -1.03 -7.77
CA TYR A 230 -4.75 -0.56 -6.99
C TYR A 230 -4.03 -1.70 -6.26
N GLU A 231 -4.75 -2.52 -5.50
CA GLU A 231 -4.18 -3.65 -4.76
C GLU A 231 -3.47 -4.64 -5.68
N ARG A 232 -4.06 -4.92 -6.86
CA ARG A 232 -3.41 -5.76 -7.86
C ARG A 232 -2.09 -5.17 -8.35
N ARG A 233 -2.05 -3.88 -8.67
CA ARG A 233 -0.82 -3.19 -9.11
C ARG A 233 0.24 -3.11 -8.00
N VAL A 234 -0.20 -2.95 -6.74
CA VAL A 234 0.69 -3.00 -5.57
C VAL A 234 1.33 -4.37 -5.43
N ALA A 235 0.55 -5.45 -5.51
CA ALA A 235 1.07 -6.82 -5.44
C ALA A 235 2.04 -7.13 -6.59
N GLU A 236 1.74 -6.68 -7.82
CA GLU A 236 2.63 -6.79 -8.97
C GLU A 236 3.94 -6.03 -8.73
N ALA A 237 3.88 -4.78 -8.25
CA ALA A 237 5.05 -3.96 -7.97
C ALA A 237 5.94 -4.52 -6.85
N GLU A 238 5.35 -5.10 -5.80
CA GLU A 238 6.09 -5.79 -4.74
C GLU A 238 6.78 -7.07 -5.21
N ALA A 239 6.15 -7.80 -6.13
CA ALA A 239 6.69 -9.04 -6.70
C ALA A 239 7.85 -8.79 -7.68
N GLU A 240 7.92 -7.61 -8.31
CA GLU A 240 9.01 -7.23 -9.21
C GLU A 240 10.29 -6.78 -8.48
N VAL A 241 10.23 -6.56 -7.15
CA VAL A 241 11.40 -6.12 -6.38
C VAL A 241 12.43 -7.25 -6.25
N PRO A 242 13.70 -7.00 -6.62
CA PRO A 242 14.75 -8.00 -6.49
C PRO A 242 14.98 -8.37 -5.02
N ILE A 243 15.22 -9.67 -4.79
CA ILE A 243 15.53 -10.29 -3.50
C ILE A 243 17.06 -10.35 -3.35
#